data_AF-A0A081DDB6-F1
#
_entry.id   AF-A0A081DDB6-F1
#
_cell.length_a   1.000
_cell.length_b   1.000
_cell.length_c   1.000
_cell.angle_alpha   90.00
_cell.angle_beta   90.00
_cell.angle_gamma   90.00
#
_symmetry.space_group_name_H-M   'P 1'
#
loop_
_entity.id
_entity.type
_entity.pdbx_description
1 polymer ?
#
loop_
_entity_poly.entity_id
_entity_poly.type
_entity_poly.pdbx_seq_one_letter_code
_entity_poly.pdbx_strand_id
1 'polypeptide(L)'
;MAGFEKNYKPELIQYGKEEGVMETIFEYSIFTIDSLSFKELEKSINSNSKITKGKYYLNIELDNYIIENNLKILNLNNSVIYENQFDEIYQVYLLSDRKSFVVCRID
;
A
#
# COMPACT_ATOMS: atom_id res chain seq x y z
N MET A 1 -7.07 14.24 -13.75
CA MET A 1 -6.96 13.12 -12.78
C MET A 1 -6.98 11.84 -13.60
N ALA A 2 -5.81 11.31 -13.96
CA ALA A 2 -5.69 10.13 -14.80
C ALA A 2 -4.87 9.09 -14.03
N GLY A 3 -5.55 8.10 -13.48
CA GLY A 3 -4.97 7.04 -12.67
C GLY A 3 -6.07 6.50 -11.76
N PHE A 4 -6.47 5.25 -11.99
CA PHE A 4 -7.53 4.51 -11.28
C PHE A 4 -8.99 4.63 -11.79
N GLU A 5 -9.23 4.86 -13.09
CA GLU A 5 -10.57 4.62 -13.69
C GLU A 5 -10.93 3.12 -13.86
N LYS A 6 -10.05 2.20 -13.46
CA LYS A 6 -10.37 0.77 -13.46
C LYS A 6 -10.94 0.36 -12.11
N ASN A 7 -12.11 -0.28 -12.15
CA ASN A 7 -12.71 -0.99 -11.01
C ASN A 7 -11.87 -2.21 -10.64
N TYR A 8 -10.70 -1.97 -10.07
CA TYR A 8 -10.05 -2.91 -9.19
C TYR A 8 -11.09 -3.28 -8.12
N LYS A 9 -11.36 -4.58 -7.94
CA LYS A 9 -12.24 -5.08 -6.88
C LYS A 9 -11.38 -5.66 -5.75
N PRO A 10 -10.62 -4.82 -5.01
CA PRO A 10 -9.84 -5.32 -3.89
C PRO A 10 -10.78 -5.77 -2.77
N GLU A 11 -10.43 -6.87 -2.12
CA GLU A 11 -11.09 -7.37 -0.92
C GLU A 11 -10.18 -7.09 0.28
N LEU A 12 -10.72 -6.48 1.34
CA LEU A 12 -9.98 -6.19 2.56
C LEU A 12 -9.70 -7.51 3.32
N ILE A 13 -8.43 -7.77 3.60
CA ILE A 13 -7.98 -8.90 4.41
C ILE A 13 -7.86 -8.47 5.88
N GLN A 14 -7.16 -7.37 6.10
CA GLN A 14 -6.82 -6.88 7.43
C GLN A 14 -6.72 -5.36 7.40
N TYR A 15 -7.20 -4.74 8.47
CA TYR A 15 -7.03 -3.31 8.73
C TYR A 15 -6.43 -3.17 10.12
N GLY A 16 -5.50 -2.23 10.27
CA GLY A 16 -4.99 -1.83 11.56
C GLY A 16 -4.72 -0.34 11.59
N LYS A 17 -4.84 0.23 12.78
CA LYS A 17 -4.54 1.62 13.06
C LYS A 17 -3.75 1.72 14.34
N GLU A 18 -2.79 2.63 14.35
CA GLU A 18 -2.01 2.99 15.52
C GLU A 18 -2.45 4.37 15.98
N GLU A 19 -3.09 4.42 17.15
CA GLU A 19 -3.55 5.67 17.76
C GLU A 19 -2.47 6.20 18.71
N GLY A 20 -2.11 7.47 18.51
CA GLY A 20 -1.35 8.25 19.46
C GLY A 20 -2.24 8.84 20.55
N VAL A 21 -1.64 9.61 21.46
CA VAL A 21 -2.34 10.22 22.61
C VAL A 21 -3.43 11.23 22.18
N MET A 22 -3.32 11.82 20.98
CA MET A 22 -4.29 12.79 20.45
C MET A 22 -4.64 12.65 18.96
N GLU A 23 -3.94 11.82 18.19
CA GLU A 23 -4.14 11.67 16.74
C GLU A 23 -3.78 10.27 16.25
N THR A 24 -4.34 9.86 15.12
CA THR A 24 -3.95 8.62 14.45
C THR A 24 -2.54 8.79 13.89
N ILE A 25 -1.59 7.98 14.34
CA ILE A 25 -0.19 8.06 13.89
C ILE A 25 -0.03 7.31 12.56
N PHE A 26 -0.80 6.24 12.37
CA PHE A 26 -0.67 5.38 11.21
C PHE A 26 -1.93 4.55 10.98
N GLU A 27 -2.29 4.36 9.71
CA GLU A 27 -3.32 3.40 9.31
C GLU A 27 -2.79 2.54 8.17
N TYR A 28 -3.05 1.24 8.23
CA TYR A 28 -2.77 0.34 7.13
C TYR A 28 -3.99 -0.53 6.80
N SER A 29 -4.09 -0.86 5.52
CA SER A 29 -5.08 -1.80 5.00
C SER A 29 -4.38 -2.78 4.07
N ILE A 30 -4.56 -4.07 4.32
CA ILE A 30 -4.08 -5.15 3.47
C ILE A 30 -5.24 -5.63 2.62
N PHE A 31 -5.04 -5.61 1.31
CA PHE A 31 -6.03 -6.04 0.34
C PHE A 31 -5.54 -7.25 -0.44
N THR A 32 -6.46 -8.10 -0.88
CA THR A 32 -6.23 -9.02 -1.99
C THR A 32 -6.94 -8.53 -3.24
N ILE A 33 -6.40 -8.90 -4.39
CA ILE A 33 -6.93 -8.57 -5.70
C ILE A 33 -6.54 -9.67 -6.69
N ASP A 34 -7.27 -9.78 -7.79
CA ASP A 34 -6.92 -10.73 -8.84
C ASP A 34 -5.56 -10.43 -9.46
N SER A 35 -4.86 -11.47 -9.92
CA SER A 35 -3.49 -11.34 -10.43
C SER A 35 -3.37 -10.50 -11.71
N LEU A 36 -4.45 -10.34 -12.49
CA LEU A 36 -4.42 -9.47 -13.67
C LEU A 36 -4.40 -8.01 -13.22
N SER A 37 -5.33 -7.66 -12.33
CA SER A 37 -5.39 -6.34 -11.69
C SER A 37 -4.12 -6.02 -10.92
N PHE A 38 -3.53 -6.99 -10.21
CA PHE A 38 -2.24 -6.80 -9.53
C PHE A 38 -1.14 -6.38 -10.51
N LYS A 39 -1.04 -7.03 -11.67
CA LYS A 39 -0.04 -6.66 -12.70
C LYS A 39 -0.29 -5.26 -13.26
N GLU A 40 -1.54 -4.84 -13.38
CA GLU A 40 -1.88 -3.50 -13.83
C GLU A 40 -1.52 -2.44 -12.77
N LEU A 41 -1.78 -2.73 -11.49
CA LEU A 41 -1.34 -1.92 -10.37
C LEU A 41 0.20 -1.80 -10.32
N GLU A 42 0.90 -2.93 -10.46
CA GLU A 42 2.38 -2.98 -10.52
C GLU A 42 2.93 -2.12 -11.67
N LYS A 43 2.32 -2.20 -12.85
CA LYS A 43 2.69 -1.34 -14.00
C LYS A 43 2.42 0.13 -13.71
N SER A 44 1.26 0.46 -13.15
CA SER A 44 0.88 1.84 -12.83
C SER A 44 1.86 2.47 -11.85
N ILE A 45 2.23 1.74 -10.80
CA ILE A 45 3.22 2.16 -9.80
C ILE A 45 4.58 2.40 -10.45
N ASN A 46 5.06 1.46 -11.26
CA ASN A 46 6.37 1.57 -11.93
C ASN A 46 6.43 2.69 -12.98
N SER A 47 5.30 3.06 -13.59
CA SER A 47 5.21 4.14 -14.58
C SER A 47 5.01 5.54 -14.00
N ASN A 48 4.75 5.64 -12.69
CA ASN A 48 4.43 6.92 -12.06
C ASN A 48 5.70 7.77 -11.89
N SER A 49 5.69 9.02 -12.37
CA SER A 49 6.82 9.95 -12.24
C SER A 49 6.95 10.57 -10.85
N LYS A 50 5.92 10.46 -9.99
CA LYS A 50 5.92 10.92 -8.58
C LYS A 50 6.42 9.84 -7.60
N ILE A 51 7.39 9.01 -8.00
CA ILE A 51 8.03 8.06 -7.08
C ILE A 51 8.97 8.83 -6.16
N THR A 52 8.66 8.87 -4.87
CA THR A 52 9.59 9.29 -3.83
C THR A 52 10.40 8.09 -3.34
N LYS A 53 11.68 8.29 -3.00
CA LYS A 53 12.54 7.25 -2.42
C LYS A 53 11.85 6.66 -1.19
N GLY A 54 11.56 5.37 -1.23
CA GLY A 54 10.67 4.76 -0.24
C GLY A 54 11.23 4.82 1.17
N LYS A 55 10.39 5.28 2.10
CA LYS A 55 10.57 5.05 3.53
C LYS A 55 9.55 4.00 3.91
N TYR A 56 10.01 2.81 4.28
CA TYR A 56 9.15 1.84 4.91
C TYR A 56 8.75 2.36 6.29
N TYR A 57 7.45 2.39 6.56
CA TYR A 57 6.95 2.71 7.90
C TYR A 57 6.90 1.44 8.73
N LEU A 58 7.63 1.45 9.85
CA LEU A 58 7.69 0.35 10.80
C LEU A 58 6.33 0.23 11.51
N ASN A 59 5.65 -0.91 11.35
CA ASN A 59 4.45 -1.23 12.11
C ASN A 59 4.49 -2.73 12.46
N ILE A 60 4.45 -3.03 13.75
CA ILE A 60 4.67 -4.39 14.28
C ILE A 60 3.61 -5.38 13.75
N GLU A 61 2.35 -4.96 13.62
CA GLU A 61 1.29 -5.85 13.13
C GLU A 61 1.44 -6.16 11.64
N LEU A 62 1.75 -5.13 10.84
CA LEU A 62 2.03 -5.30 9.42
C LEU A 62 3.27 -6.17 9.20
N ASP A 63 4.33 -5.94 9.98
CA ASP A 63 5.56 -6.73 9.96
C ASP A 63 5.27 -8.20 10.29
N ASN A 64 4.49 -8.46 11.35
CA ASN A 64 4.09 -9.81 11.72
C ASN A 64 3.30 -10.49 10.61
N TYR A 65 2.32 -9.81 10.00
CA TYR A 65 1.56 -10.37 8.88
C TYR A 65 2.48 -10.78 7.72
N ILE A 66 3.43 -9.92 7.35
CA ILE A 66 4.37 -10.19 6.26
C ILE A 66 5.27 -11.40 6.59
N ILE A 67 5.79 -11.46 7.81
CA ILE A 67 6.69 -12.54 8.26
C ILE A 67 5.94 -13.88 8.35
N GLU A 68 4.78 -13.91 9.01
CA GLU A 68 3.99 -15.13 9.21
C GLU A 68 3.51 -15.74 7.89
N ASN A 69 3.24 -14.90 6.89
CA ASN A 69 2.83 -15.34 5.55
C ASN A 69 4.01 -15.53 4.57
N ASN A 70 5.26 -15.38 5.04
CA ASN A 70 6.48 -15.47 4.22
C ASN A 70 6.44 -14.56 2.96
N LEU A 71 5.90 -13.36 3.14
CA LEU A 71 5.75 -12.36 2.09
C LEU A 71 6.96 -11.41 2.07
N LYS A 72 7.15 -10.73 0.93
CA LYS A 72 8.14 -9.66 0.77
C LYS A 72 7.51 -8.47 0.06
N ILE A 73 7.96 -7.28 0.40
CA ILE A 73 7.55 -6.05 -0.28
C ILE A 73 8.39 -5.88 -1.55
N LEU A 74 7.73 -5.87 -2.71
CA LEU A 74 8.37 -5.83 -4.02
C LEU A 74 8.86 -4.43 -4.41
N ASN A 75 8.14 -3.39 -3.98
CA ASN A 75 8.39 -2.00 -4.36
C ASN A 75 8.93 -1.16 -3.19
N LEU A 76 9.67 -1.76 -2.26
CA LEU A 76 10.18 -1.08 -1.07
C LEU A 76 10.99 0.19 -1.42
N ASN A 77 11.78 0.11 -2.48
CA ASN A 77 12.63 1.21 -2.95
C ASN A 77 11.85 2.29 -3.73
N ASN A 78 10.66 1.95 -4.25
CA ASN A 78 9.83 2.77 -5.14
C ASN A 78 8.38 2.85 -4.62
N SER A 79 8.20 3.09 -3.32
CA SER A 79 6.87 3.25 -2.74
C SER A 79 6.25 4.53 -3.30
N VAL A 80 5.11 4.39 -3.97
CA VAL A 80 4.42 5.52 -4.58
C VAL A 80 3.61 6.25 -3.51
N ILE A 81 3.82 7.56 -3.42
CA ILE A 81 2.95 8.48 -2.70
C ILE A 81 1.80 8.86 -3.63
N TYR A 82 0.59 8.45 -3.28
CA TYR A 82 -0.62 9.01 -3.89
C TYR A 82 -1.13 10.13 -2.99
N GLU A 83 -1.22 11.33 -3.56
CA GLU A 83 -1.84 12.48 -2.95
C GLU A 83 -3.29 12.50 -3.42
N ASN A 84 -4.24 12.35 -2.50
CA ASN A 84 -5.65 12.48 -2.84
C ASN A 84 -6.05 13.98 -2.94
N GLN A 85 -7.30 14.24 -3.31
CA GLN A 85 -7.85 15.61 -3.38
C GLN A 85 -7.92 16.35 -2.03
N PHE A 86 -7.54 15.68 -0.93
CA PHE A 86 -7.53 16.18 0.44
C PHE A 86 -6.10 16.28 0.99
N ASP A 87 -5.08 16.28 0.12
CA ASP A 87 -3.64 16.35 0.45
C ASP A 87 -3.15 15.21 1.36
N GLU A 88 -3.91 14.13 1.51
CA GLU A 88 -3.49 12.95 2.29
C GLU A 88 -2.53 12.10 1.46
N ILE A 89 -1.44 11.66 2.10
CA ILE A 89 -0.38 10.88 1.48
C ILE A 89 -0.61 9.40 1.76
N TYR A 90 -0.81 8.63 0.70
CA TYR A 90 -0.91 7.17 0.78
C TYR A 90 0.32 6.51 0.19
N GLN A 91 0.93 5.57 0.92
CA GLN A 91 1.93 4.66 0.39
C GLN A 91 1.31 3.31 0.05
N VAL A 92 1.68 2.78 -1.11
CA VAL A 92 1.24 1.46 -1.56
C VAL A 92 2.42 0.50 -1.61
N TYR A 93 2.32 -0.64 -0.93
CA TYR A 93 3.29 -1.72 -0.97
C TYR A 93 2.72 -2.95 -1.69
N LEU A 94 3.45 -3.48 -2.65
CA LEU A 94 3.10 -4.68 -3.40
C LEU A 94 3.74 -5.90 -2.72
N LEU A 95 2.96 -6.96 -2.45
CA LEU A 95 3.47 -8.16 -1.81
C LEU A 95 3.88 -9.22 -2.84
N SER A 96 4.83 -10.08 -2.43
CA SER A 96 5.48 -11.07 -3.30
C SER A 96 4.58 -12.20 -3.79
N ASP A 97 3.40 -12.37 -3.20
CA ASP A 97 2.40 -13.32 -3.67
C ASP A 97 1.69 -12.87 -4.95
N ARG A 98 1.92 -11.62 -5.39
CA ARG A 98 1.36 -11.02 -6.61
C ARG A 98 -0.17 -11.06 -6.68
N LYS A 99 -0.80 -11.01 -5.51
CA LYS A 99 -2.25 -10.94 -5.34
C LYS A 99 -2.64 -10.11 -4.12
N SER A 100 -1.69 -9.66 -3.31
CA SER A 100 -1.95 -8.82 -2.15
C SER A 100 -1.10 -7.55 -2.16
N PHE A 101 -1.69 -6.46 -1.68
CA PHE A 101 -1.02 -5.18 -1.54
C PHE A 101 -1.48 -4.49 -0.27
N VAL A 102 -0.66 -3.56 0.21
CA VAL A 102 -0.89 -2.80 1.43
C VAL A 102 -1.03 -1.34 1.03
N VAL A 103 -2.01 -0.66 1.62
CA VAL A 103 -2.16 0.79 1.56
C VAL A 103 -1.94 1.34 2.96
N CYS A 104 -0.98 2.23 3.10
CA CYS A 104 -0.68 2.92 4.34
C CYS A 104 -1.01 4.40 4.17
N ARG A 105 -1.80 4.95 5.09
CA ARG A 105 -1.99 6.40 5.19
C ARG A 105 -0.88 6.98 6.06
N ILE A 106 -0.29 8.08 5.59
CA ILE A 106 0.73 8.85 6.28
C ILE A 106 0.16 10.26 6.41
N ASP A 107 -0.04 10.70 7.65
CA ASP A 107 -0.28 12.12 7.97
C ASP A 107 1.06 12.88 8.07
#